data_AF-A0A3C1YIC2-F1
#
_entry.id   AF-A0A3C1YIC2-F1
#
_cell.length_a   1.000
_cell.length_b   1.000
_cell.length_c   1.000
_cell.angle_alpha   90.00
_cell.angle_beta   90.00
_cell.angle_gamma   90.00
#
_symmetry.space_group_name_H-M   'P 1'
#
loop_
_entity.id
_entity.type
_entity.pdbx_description
1 polymer ?
#
loop_
_entity_poly.entity_id
_entity_poly.type
_entity_poly.pdbx_seq_one_letter_code
_entity_poly.pdbx_strand_id
1 'polypeptide(L)'
;MMKLAMENNLSETAFIVKEEEGYHLRWFTPGSEVELCGHATLASSFVIFSYFEQNKDVIEFNTLSGKLTIARKGKLYEMDFPTYEQQEIPVTDDMESAFGVSQVSILAND
;
A
#
# COMPACT_ATOMS: atom_id res chain seq x y z
N MET A 1 -2.82 -12.03 14.33
CA MET A 1 -2.93 -11.36 13.01
C MET A 1 -2.97 -12.38 11.89
N MET A 2 -1.93 -13.20 11.65
CA MET A 2 -1.93 -14.23 10.59
C MET A 2 -3.19 -15.10 10.52
N LYS A 3 -3.64 -15.69 11.64
CA LYS A 3 -4.87 -16.52 11.65
C LYS A 3 -6.11 -15.79 11.13
N LEU A 4 -6.24 -14.49 11.42
CA LEU A 4 -7.36 -13.67 10.94
C LEU A 4 -7.19 -13.30 9.47
N ALA A 5 -5.97 -12.98 9.03
CA ALA A 5 -5.69 -12.73 7.61
C ALA A 5 -5.96 -13.96 6.74
N MET A 6 -5.56 -15.14 7.24
CA MET A 6 -5.87 -16.44 6.62
C MET A 6 -7.38 -16.68 6.55
N GLU A 7 -8.10 -16.47 7.65
CA GLU A 7 -9.55 -16.67 7.70
C GLU A 7 -10.30 -15.72 6.76
N ASN A 8 -9.91 -14.44 6.72
CA ASN A 8 -10.52 -13.45 5.84
C ASN A 8 -10.33 -13.78 4.35
N ASN A 9 -9.22 -14.43 4.00
CA ASN A 9 -8.89 -14.85 2.64
C ASN A 9 -9.05 -13.72 1.59
N LEU A 10 -8.68 -12.49 1.98
CA LEU A 10 -8.60 -11.32 1.10
C LEU A 10 -7.13 -11.07 0.73
N SER A 11 -6.89 -10.18 -0.25
CA SER A 11 -5.53 -9.78 -0.63
C SER A 11 -4.69 -9.37 0.59
N GLU A 12 -5.23 -8.48 1.43
CA GLU A 12 -4.59 -8.07 2.69
C GLU A 12 -5.63 -7.80 3.77
N THR A 13 -5.25 -8.09 5.01
CA THR A 13 -5.92 -7.60 6.22
C THR A 13 -4.99 -6.63 6.94
N ALA A 14 -5.46 -5.39 7.10
CA ALA A 14 -4.76 -4.34 7.84
C ALA A 14 -5.12 -4.38 9.33
N PHE A 15 -4.11 -4.27 10.19
CA PHE A 15 -4.27 -4.15 11.64
C PHE A 15 -3.73 -2.79 12.09
N ILE A 16 -4.60 -2.01 12.72
CA ILE A 16 -4.36 -0.61 13.09
C ILE A 16 -4.36 -0.52 14.62
N VAL A 17 -3.31 0.08 15.20
CA VAL A 17 -3.22 0.36 16.64
C VAL A 17 -2.97 1.85 16.83
N LYS A 18 -3.76 2.51 17.67
CA LYS A 18 -3.55 3.92 18.02
C LYS A 18 -2.31 4.03 18.92
N GLU A 19 -1.42 4.97 18.62
CA GLU A 19 -0.24 5.32 19.44
C GLU A 19 -0.31 6.78 19.90
N GLU A 20 0.66 7.21 20.72
CA GLU A 20 0.77 8.61 21.16
C GLU A 20 0.88 9.55 19.94
N GLU A 21 1.77 9.20 18.99
CA GLU A 21 1.99 9.92 17.74
C GLU A 21 1.51 9.10 16.54
N GLY A 22 0.23 9.22 16.20
CA GLY A 22 -0.35 8.59 15.01
C GLY A 22 -0.90 7.19 15.25
N TYR A 23 -0.58 6.28 14.33
CA TYR A 23 -1.08 4.89 14.33
C TYR A 23 0.02 3.92 13.90
N HIS A 24 0.15 2.79 14.58
CA HIS A 24 0.90 1.66 14.06
C HIS A 24 0.03 0.87 13.07
N LEU A 25 0.58 0.53 11.91
CA LEU A 25 -0.13 -0.19 10.86
C LEU A 25 0.70 -1.36 10.32
N ARG A 26 0.06 -2.53 10.24
CA ARG A 26 0.63 -3.77 9.71
C ARG A 26 -0.34 -4.42 8.73
N TRP A 27 0.18 -5.04 7.68
CA TRP A 27 -0.61 -5.73 6.66
C TRP A 27 -0.20 -7.18 6.53
N PHE A 28 -1.20 -8.04 6.37
CA PHE A 28 -0.97 -9.46 6.21
C PHE A 28 -1.80 -9.97 5.04
N THR A 29 -1.13 -10.64 4.11
CA THR A 29 -1.78 -11.55 3.17
C THR A 29 -2.16 -12.84 3.93
N PRO A 30 -2.87 -13.79 3.30
CA PRO A 30 -3.08 -15.10 3.89
C PRO A 30 -1.77 -15.86 4.17
N GLY A 31 -0.68 -15.56 3.44
CA GLY A 31 0.59 -16.27 3.52
C GLY A 31 1.63 -15.64 4.44
N SER A 32 1.69 -14.31 4.51
CA SER A 32 2.74 -13.60 5.24
C SER A 32 2.35 -12.17 5.61
N GLU A 33 3.15 -11.58 6.49
CA GLU A 33 3.23 -10.12 6.61
C GLU A 33 3.89 -9.53 5.36
N VAL A 34 3.47 -8.32 4.97
CA VAL A 34 4.08 -7.56 3.88
C VAL A 34 4.52 -6.19 4.38
N GLU A 35 5.58 -5.66 3.80
CA GLU A 35 6.21 -4.43 4.29
C GLU A 35 5.44 -3.16 3.92
N LEU A 36 4.76 -3.18 2.76
CA LEU A 36 4.03 -2.03 2.22
C LEU A 36 2.81 -2.49 1.41
N CYS A 37 1.66 -1.85 1.63
CA CYS A 37 0.45 -2.10 0.84
C CYS A 37 -0.38 -0.81 0.69
N GLY A 38 -0.37 -0.20 -0.51
CA GLY A 38 -1.01 1.10 -0.74
C GLY A 38 -2.52 1.09 -0.54
N HIS A 39 -3.25 0.20 -1.21
CA HIS A 39 -4.72 0.19 -1.14
C HIS A 39 -5.24 -0.14 0.28
N ALA A 40 -4.59 -1.05 1.01
CA ALA A 40 -4.97 -1.38 2.38
C ALA A 40 -4.66 -0.24 3.37
N THR A 41 -3.63 0.57 3.08
CA THR A 41 -3.37 1.82 3.81
C THR A 41 -4.49 2.83 3.59
N LEU A 42 -4.90 3.09 2.34
CA LEU A 42 -6.01 4.01 2.05
C LEU A 42 -7.33 3.53 2.67
N ALA A 43 -7.60 2.22 2.66
CA ALA A 43 -8.75 1.63 3.34
C ALA A 43 -8.70 1.85 4.86
N SER A 44 -7.51 1.71 5.46
CA SER A 44 -7.28 1.99 6.88
C SER A 44 -7.53 3.47 7.21
N SER A 45 -7.06 4.38 6.37
CA SER A 45 -7.32 5.82 6.51
C SER A 45 -8.81 6.13 6.42
N PHE A 46 -9.53 5.52 5.47
CA PHE A 46 -10.97 5.68 5.37
C PHE A 46 -11.67 5.32 6.69
N VAL A 47 -11.31 4.19 7.31
CA VAL A 47 -11.88 3.77 8.60
C VAL A 47 -11.57 4.78 9.69
N ILE A 48 -10.32 5.25 9.80
CA ILE A 48 -9.92 6.24 10.81
C ILE A 48 -10.69 7.55 10.63
N PHE A 49 -10.65 8.14 9.43
CA PHE A 49 -11.30 9.41 9.14
C PHE A 49 -12.83 9.35 9.22
N SER A 50 -13.44 8.17 9.01
CA SER A 50 -14.91 8.05 9.04
C SER A 50 -15.44 7.76 10.44
N TYR A 51 -14.70 7.00 11.26
CA TYR A 51 -15.24 6.45 12.51
C TYR A 51 -14.50 6.90 13.78
N PHE A 52 -13.25 7.33 13.70
CA PHE A 52 -12.42 7.60 14.88
C PHE A 52 -11.92 9.05 14.97
N GLU A 53 -11.49 9.63 13.86
CA GLU A 53 -10.84 10.95 13.80
C GLU A 53 -11.53 11.83 12.74
N GLN A 54 -12.85 11.99 12.86
CA GLN A 54 -13.69 12.64 11.84
C GLN A 54 -13.29 14.09 11.50
N ASN A 55 -12.68 14.78 12.46
CA ASN A 55 -12.27 16.18 12.34
C ASN A 55 -10.81 16.36 11.91
N LYS A 56 -10.06 15.27 11.68
CA LYS A 56 -8.69 15.35 11.16
C LYS A 56 -8.71 15.22 9.64
N ASP A 57 -7.78 15.92 9.00
CA ASP A 57 -7.53 15.80 7.57
C ASP A 57 -6.16 15.21 7.25
N VAL A 58 -5.33 14.96 8.26
CA VAL A 58 -4.03 14.29 8.12
C VAL A 58 -3.86 13.28 9.24
N ILE A 59 -3.37 12.09 8.88
CA ILE A 59 -2.91 11.07 9.82
C ILE A 59 -1.56 10.51 9.37
N GLU A 60 -0.82 9.97 10.33
CA GLU A 60 0.46 9.30 10.08
C GLU A 60 0.38 7.85 10.54
N PHE A 61 0.96 6.96 9.74
CA PHE A 61 1.15 5.57 10.07
C PHE A 61 2.63 5.24 10.28
N ASN A 62 2.95 4.58 11.38
CA ASN A 62 4.23 3.92 11.63
C ASN A 62 4.14 2.48 11.10
N THR A 63 4.97 2.13 10.13
CA THR A 63 4.91 0.85 9.40
C THR A 63 6.30 0.21 9.28
N LEU A 64 6.40 -1.02 8.79
CA LEU A 64 7.70 -1.67 8.55
C LEU A 64 8.55 -0.93 7.52
N SER A 65 7.93 -0.36 6.48
CA SER A 65 8.61 0.47 5.46
C SER A 65 8.79 1.93 5.89
N GLY A 66 8.59 2.26 7.16
CA GLY A 66 8.72 3.61 7.69
C GLY A 66 7.39 4.36 7.81
N LYS A 67 7.47 5.68 7.89
CA LYS A 67 6.30 6.54 8.12
C LYS A 67 5.55 6.81 6.81
N LEU A 68 4.23 6.62 6.82
CA LEU A 68 3.34 7.00 5.72
C LEU A 68 2.37 8.10 6.18
N THR A 69 2.31 9.19 5.44
CA THR A 69 1.39 10.31 5.72
C THR A 69 0.22 10.26 4.75
N ILE A 70 -0.99 10.35 5.28
CA ILE A 70 -2.22 10.32 4.49
C ILE A 70 -3.01 11.61 4.73
N ALA A 71 -3.35 12.30 3.64
CA ALA A 71 -4.20 13.47 3.66
C ALA A 71 -5.60 13.15 3.12
N ARG A 72 -6.65 13.65 3.77
CA ARG A 72 -8.02 13.63 3.28
C ARG A 72 -8.34 14.94 2.56
N LYS A 73 -8.76 14.86 1.31
CA LYS A 73 -9.18 15.99 0.48
C LYS A 73 -10.61 15.78 -0.01
N GLY A 74 -11.57 16.23 0.79
CA GLY A 74 -12.99 16.00 0.52
C GLY A 74 -13.31 14.50 0.54
N LYS A 75 -13.56 13.92 -0.64
CA LYS A 75 -13.84 12.48 -0.82
C LYS A 75 -12.61 11.63 -1.21
N LEU A 76 -11.46 12.26 -1.42
CA LEU A 76 -10.23 11.60 -1.82
C LEU A 76 -9.27 11.45 -0.64
N TYR A 77 -8.42 10.43 -0.73
CA TYR A 77 -7.30 10.19 0.17
C TYR A 77 -6.01 10.20 -0.65
N GLU A 78 -5.06 11.01 -0.23
CA GLU A 78 -3.75 11.19 -0.87
C GLU A 78 -2.67 10.56 0.01
N MET A 79 -1.77 9.81 -0.62
CA MET A 79 -0.61 9.18 0.01
C MET A 79 0.64 9.54 -0.77
N ASP A 80 1.70 9.88 -0.05
CA ASP A 80 3.00 10.14 -0.65
C ASP A 80 3.82 8.85 -0.74
N PHE A 81 4.33 8.56 -1.94
CA PHE A 81 5.31 7.50 -2.19
C PHE A 81 6.61 8.11 -2.71
N PRO A 82 7.77 7.48 -2.42
CA PRO A 82 9.00 7.85 -3.09
C PRO A 82 8.87 7.62 -4.59
N THR A 83 9.38 8.56 -5.38
CA THR A 83 9.54 8.37 -6.83
C THR A 83 10.74 7.48 -7.11
N TYR A 84 10.59 6.51 -8.00
CA TYR A 84 11.68 5.70 -8.53
C TYR A 84 12.07 6.19 -9.92
N GLU A 85 13.37 6.30 -10.19
CA GLU A 85 13.85 6.48 -11.56
C GLU A 85 13.67 5.17 -12.33
N GLN A 86 13.18 5.29 -13.56
CA GLN A 86 12.94 4.16 -14.45
C GLN A 86 13.90 4.24 -15.62
N GLN A 87 14.55 3.12 -15.93
CA GLN A 87 15.49 3.00 -17.04
C GLN A 87 14.94 2.07 -18.12
N GLU A 88 15.18 2.42 -19.38
CA GLU A 88 14.80 1.58 -20.51
C GLU A 88 15.70 0.34 -20.59
N ILE A 89 15.08 -0.83 -20.72
CA ILE A 89 15.78 -2.11 -20.88
C ILE A 89 15.38 -2.78 -22.21
N PRO A 90 16.26 -3.62 -22.79
CA PRO A 90 15.93 -4.35 -24.00
C PRO A 90 14.70 -5.25 -23.83
N VAL A 91 13.81 -5.27 -24.83
CA VAL A 91 12.71 -6.22 -24.92
C VAL A 91 13.28 -7.59 -25.30
N THR A 92 12.90 -8.64 -24.57
CA THR A 92 13.33 -10.02 -24.83
C THR A 92 12.18 -10.87 -25.37
N ASP A 93 12.51 -11.91 -26.13
CA ASP A 93 11.52 -12.88 -26.64
C ASP A 93 10.71 -13.53 -25.51
N ASP A 94 11.36 -13.77 -24.36
CA ASP A 94 10.69 -14.32 -23.16
C ASP A 94 9.62 -13.36 -22.62
N MET A 95 9.87 -12.04 -22.66
CA MET A 95 8.88 -11.04 -22.27
C MET A 95 7.70 -11.01 -23.24
N GLU A 96 7.95 -10.96 -24.56
CA GLU A 96 6.88 -10.97 -25.55
C GLU A 96 6.01 -12.23 -25.44
N SER A 97 6.65 -13.38 -25.23
CA SER A 97 5.99 -14.66 -24.99
C SER A 97 5.12 -14.64 -23.72
N ALA A 98 5.62 -14.08 -22.62
CA ALA A 98 4.89 -13.99 -21.35
C ALA A 98 3.70 -13.02 -21.41
N PHE A 99 3.85 -11.88 -22.07
CA PHE A 99 2.79 -10.87 -22.21
C PHE A 99 1.81 -11.17 -23.37
N GLY A 100 2.21 -12.00 -24.34
CA GLY A 100 1.40 -12.37 -25.50
C GLY A 100 1.26 -11.26 -26.55
N VAL A 101 2.07 -10.21 -26.47
CA VAL A 101 2.10 -9.05 -27.39
C VAL A 101 3.53 -8.54 -27.51
N SER A 102 3.86 -7.82 -28.58
CA SER A 102 5.13 -7.11 -28.71
C SER A 102 5.11 -5.79 -27.94
N GLN A 103 6.09 -5.58 -27.06
CA GLN A 103 6.21 -4.33 -26.29
C GLN A 103 6.92 -3.25 -27.11
N VAL A 104 6.40 -2.03 -27.05
CA VAL A 104 7.03 -0.85 -27.66
C VAL A 104 8.27 -0.42 -26.89
N SER A 105 8.22 -0.53 -25.55
CA SER A 105 9.31 -0.19 -24.62
C SER A 105 9.08 -0.89 -23.30
N ILE A 106 10.15 -1.28 -22.60
CA ILE A 106 10.10 -1.77 -21.22
C ILE A 106 10.97 -0.87 -20.35
N LEU A 107 10.41 -0.46 -19.21
CA LEU A 107 11.09 0.32 -18.19
C LEU A 107 11.21 -0.51 -16.91
N ALA A 108 12.37 -0.49 -16.28
CA ALA A 108 12.62 -1.14 -15.00
C ALA A 108 13.22 -0.13 -14.00
N ASN A 109 12.97 -0.36 -12.72
CA ASN A 109 13.75 0.21 -11.63
C ASN A 109 14.77 -0.84 -11.15
N ASP A 110 15.86 -0.37 -10.54
CA ASP A 110 16.82 -1.23 -9.84
C ASP A 110 16.18 -1.99 -8.67
#